data_AF-A0A6A6EKS7-F1
#
_entry.id   AF-A0A6A6EKS7-F1
#
_cell.length_a   1.000
_cell.length_b   1.000
_cell.length_c   1.000
_cell.angle_alpha   90.00
_cell.angle_beta   90.00
_cell.angle_gamma   90.00
#
_symmetry.space_group_name_H-M   'P 1'
#
loop_
_entity.id
_entity.type
_entity.pdbx_description
1 polymer ?
#
loop_
_entity_poly.entity_id
_entity_poly.type
_entity_poly.pdbx_seq_one_letter_code
_entity_poly.pdbx_strand_id
1 'polypeptide(L)'
;MNALIFTTYDITPERWENFAKAAQIPPDATGGDPIVPYVLVHSRSQQDLQSETEEISTTIKTEFSSATWDGIRDTFIAIAEPNSQTIHTQFFLIVDEQSTKDRRVIIMHRSRLRVTPKGDEWRGIFPNERDDLRKITVWKRHRVPFEKAFETTALMDVHGGLETEPYLEEVKKEPGWRISDRTQGKDVATS
;
A
#
# COMPACT_ATOMS: atom_id res chain seq x y z
N MET A 1 -2.31 11.22 -5.56
CA MET A 1 -2.34 9.87 -6.15
C MET A 1 -3.42 9.10 -5.42
N ASN A 2 -4.00 8.08 -6.06
CA ASN A 2 -5.03 7.26 -5.42
C ASN A 2 -4.40 6.06 -4.73
N ALA A 3 -4.98 5.66 -3.61
CA ALA A 3 -4.59 4.45 -2.91
C ALA A 3 -5.52 3.30 -3.28
N LEU A 4 -4.95 2.14 -3.57
CA LEU A 4 -5.73 0.94 -3.84
C LEU A 4 -6.32 0.38 -2.55
N ILE A 5 -7.58 -0.03 -2.60
CA ILE A 5 -8.27 -0.70 -1.49
C ILE A 5 -8.71 -2.08 -1.93
N PHE A 6 -8.10 -3.11 -1.36
CA PHE A 6 -8.49 -4.48 -1.60
C PHE A 6 -9.61 -4.88 -0.64
N THR A 7 -10.65 -5.50 -1.16
CA THR A 7 -11.70 -6.11 -0.32
C THR A 7 -11.45 -7.60 -0.19
N THR A 8 -11.40 -8.14 1.03
CA THR A 8 -11.25 -9.59 1.27
C THR A 8 -12.56 -10.26 1.68
N TYR A 9 -13.68 -9.55 1.50
CA TYR A 9 -15.03 -10.09 1.60
C TYR A 9 -15.95 -9.24 0.70
N ASP A 10 -17.16 -9.74 0.43
CA ASP A 10 -18.13 -9.02 -0.40
C ASP A 10 -18.55 -7.70 0.25
N ILE A 11 -18.37 -6.60 -0.48
CA ILE A 11 -18.64 -5.24 0.00
C ILE A 11 -19.99 -4.76 -0.51
N THR A 12 -20.85 -4.31 0.41
CA THR A 12 -22.15 -3.71 0.08
C THR A 12 -22.02 -2.19 -0.05
N PRO A 13 -22.96 -1.50 -0.74
CA PRO A 13 -22.96 -0.05 -0.83
C PRO A 13 -22.81 0.67 0.51
N GLU A 14 -23.56 0.25 1.52
CA GLU A 14 -23.57 0.88 2.84
C GLU A 14 -22.24 0.71 3.57
N ARG A 15 -21.58 -0.44 3.38
CA ARG A 15 -20.28 -0.72 3.98
C ARG A 15 -19.17 0.09 3.30
N TRP A 16 -19.22 0.21 1.98
CA TRP A 16 -18.30 1.04 1.23
C TRP A 16 -18.48 2.51 1.59
N GLU A 17 -19.70 3.01 1.54
CA GLU A 17 -20.05 4.41 1.88
C GLU A 17 -19.59 4.77 3.29
N ASN A 18 -19.81 3.88 4.27
CA ASN A 18 -19.38 4.09 5.64
C ASN A 18 -17.85 4.23 5.76
N PHE A 19 -17.09 3.40 5.06
CA PHE A 19 -15.64 3.52 5.01
C PHE A 19 -15.22 4.80 4.27
N ALA A 20 -15.71 5.01 3.04
CA ALA A 20 -15.32 6.10 2.15
C ALA A 20 -15.55 7.46 2.81
N LYS A 21 -16.71 7.68 3.43
CA LYS A 21 -17.03 8.91 4.17
C LYS A 21 -16.14 9.13 5.39
N ALA A 22 -15.82 8.07 6.13
CA ALA A 22 -14.99 8.18 7.33
C ALA A 22 -13.51 8.42 7.00
N ALA A 23 -13.03 7.84 5.89
CA ALA A 23 -11.63 7.86 5.49
C ALA A 23 -11.30 8.93 4.43
N GLN A 24 -12.27 9.76 4.03
CA GLN A 24 -12.08 10.83 3.05
C GLN A 24 -11.05 11.88 3.51
N ILE A 25 -10.44 12.56 2.55
CA ILE A 25 -9.64 13.75 2.81
C ILE A 25 -10.59 14.86 3.29
N PRO A 26 -10.39 15.44 4.49
CA PRO A 26 -11.29 16.44 5.01
C PRO A 26 -11.19 17.76 4.22
N PRO A 27 -12.27 18.55 4.18
CA PRO A 27 -12.32 19.87 3.55
C PRO A 27 -11.13 20.79 3.89
N ASP A 28 -10.73 20.79 5.16
CA ASP A 28 -9.63 21.63 5.65
C ASP A 28 -8.29 21.30 4.99
N ALA A 29 -8.10 20.05 4.54
CA ALA A 29 -6.90 19.60 3.87
C ALA A 29 -6.95 19.81 2.34
N THR A 30 -8.15 19.91 1.75
CA THR A 30 -8.35 20.13 0.30
C THR A 30 -8.58 21.59 -0.05
N GLY A 31 -8.96 22.43 0.92
CA GLY A 31 -9.42 23.80 0.70
C GLY A 31 -10.80 23.87 0.03
N GLY A 32 -11.61 22.79 0.12
CA GLY A 32 -12.88 22.66 -0.60
C GLY A 32 -13.69 21.45 -0.13
N ASP A 33 -14.35 20.77 -1.07
CA ASP A 33 -15.14 19.58 -0.74
C ASP A 33 -14.25 18.40 -0.29
N PRO A 34 -14.80 17.46 0.50
CA PRO A 34 -14.09 16.23 0.84
C PRO A 34 -13.81 15.39 -0.40
N ILE A 35 -12.66 14.71 -0.42
CA ILE A 35 -12.24 13.86 -1.55
C ILE A 35 -12.08 12.42 -1.06
N VAL A 36 -12.51 11.43 -1.85
CA VAL A 36 -12.30 10.00 -1.58
C VAL A 36 -11.14 9.51 -2.46
N PRO A 37 -9.89 9.45 -1.96
CA PRO A 37 -8.70 9.21 -2.80
C PRO A 37 -8.45 7.71 -3.02
N TYR A 38 -9.50 6.92 -3.19
CA TYR A 38 -9.45 5.46 -3.11
C TYR A 38 -10.00 4.80 -4.36
N VAL A 39 -9.30 3.79 -4.86
CA VAL A 39 -9.77 2.91 -5.92
C VAL A 39 -10.09 1.55 -5.30
N LEU A 40 -11.33 1.10 -5.43
CA LEU A 40 -11.76 -0.20 -4.93
C LEU A 40 -11.30 -1.32 -5.87
N VAL A 41 -10.50 -2.25 -5.33
CA VAL A 41 -9.96 -3.40 -6.04
C VAL A 41 -10.62 -4.67 -5.53
N HIS A 42 -11.33 -5.35 -6.43
CA HIS A 42 -12.07 -6.58 -6.12
C HIS A 42 -11.73 -7.74 -7.07
N SER A 43 -10.94 -7.50 -8.13
CA SER A 43 -10.44 -8.52 -9.06
C SER A 43 -8.92 -8.41 -9.25
N ARG A 44 -8.26 -9.54 -9.49
CA ARG A 44 -6.81 -9.56 -9.84
C ARG A 44 -6.52 -8.90 -11.18
N SER A 45 -7.53 -8.80 -12.04
CA SER A 45 -7.46 -8.15 -13.35
C SER A 45 -8.17 -6.80 -13.38
N GLN A 46 -8.22 -6.08 -12.27
CA GLN A 46 -8.80 -4.74 -12.19
C GLN A 46 -8.23 -3.84 -13.29
N GLN A 47 -9.10 -3.28 -14.13
CA GLN A 47 -8.70 -2.42 -15.26
C GLN A 47 -8.91 -0.94 -14.98
N ASP A 48 -10.04 -0.60 -14.36
CA ASP A 48 -10.30 0.78 -13.96
C ASP A 48 -9.52 1.12 -12.70
N LEU A 49 -8.49 1.94 -12.89
CA LEU A 49 -7.58 2.46 -11.86
C LEU A 49 -7.51 3.99 -11.92
N GLN A 50 -8.24 4.61 -12.85
CA GLN A 50 -8.13 6.04 -13.13
C GLN A 50 -9.23 6.83 -12.42
N SER A 51 -10.31 6.16 -12.00
CA SER A 51 -11.42 6.78 -11.30
C SER A 51 -11.49 6.34 -9.85
N GLU A 52 -11.57 7.32 -8.95
CA GLU A 52 -11.89 7.11 -7.55
C GLU A 52 -13.25 6.38 -7.43
N THR A 53 -13.35 5.48 -6.48
CA THR A 53 -14.61 4.77 -6.20
C THR A 53 -15.35 5.51 -5.09
N GLU A 54 -16.05 6.59 -5.41
CA GLU A 54 -16.80 7.33 -4.38
C GLU A 54 -17.98 6.52 -3.84
N GLU A 55 -18.67 5.81 -4.73
CA GLU A 55 -19.86 5.01 -4.42
C GLU A 55 -19.89 3.71 -5.21
N ILE A 56 -20.69 2.75 -4.73
CA ILE A 56 -21.01 1.52 -5.46
C ILE A 56 -22.53 1.32 -5.40
N SER A 57 -23.14 0.93 -6.52
CA SER A 57 -24.60 0.78 -6.62
C SER A 57 -25.10 -0.61 -6.23
N THR A 58 -24.21 -1.60 -6.18
CA THR A 58 -24.54 -2.99 -5.88
C THR A 58 -23.46 -3.65 -5.03
N THR A 59 -23.77 -4.81 -4.46
CA THR A 59 -22.77 -5.60 -3.73
C THR A 59 -21.71 -6.10 -4.71
N ILE A 60 -20.45 -5.74 -4.46
CA ILE A 60 -19.31 -6.20 -5.26
C ILE A 60 -18.79 -7.51 -4.66
N LYS A 61 -18.67 -8.52 -5.54
CA LYS A 61 -18.05 -9.80 -5.21
C LYS A 61 -16.54 -9.70 -5.39
N THR A 62 -15.79 -10.18 -4.40
CA THR A 62 -14.33 -10.13 -4.43
C THR A 62 -13.70 -11.47 -4.77
N GLU A 63 -12.65 -11.42 -5.59
CA GLU A 63 -11.77 -12.56 -5.87
C GLU A 63 -10.70 -12.79 -4.77
N PHE A 64 -10.63 -11.90 -3.78
CA PHE A 64 -9.64 -11.94 -2.71
C PHE A 64 -10.15 -12.54 -1.40
N SER A 65 -11.35 -13.14 -1.39
CA SER A 65 -11.96 -13.73 -0.19
C SER A 65 -11.12 -14.81 0.49
N SER A 66 -10.28 -15.49 -0.28
CA SER A 66 -9.32 -16.51 0.19
C SER A 66 -7.87 -16.12 -0.11
N ALA A 67 -7.62 -14.88 -0.53
CA ALA A 67 -6.27 -14.45 -0.85
C ALA A 67 -5.43 -14.33 0.43
N THR A 68 -4.22 -14.87 0.37
CA THR A 68 -3.23 -14.62 1.42
C THR A 68 -2.75 -13.17 1.32
N TRP A 69 -2.20 -12.68 2.43
CA TRP A 69 -1.50 -11.41 2.47
C TRP A 69 -0.48 -11.27 1.31
N ASP A 70 0.35 -12.30 1.10
CA ASP A 70 1.36 -12.30 0.03
C ASP A 70 0.72 -12.20 -1.37
N GLY A 71 -0.41 -12.87 -1.61
CA GLY A 71 -1.13 -12.78 -2.88
C GLY A 71 -1.73 -11.40 -3.15
N ILE A 72 -2.24 -10.72 -2.12
CA ILE A 72 -2.74 -9.34 -2.24
C ILE A 72 -1.57 -8.38 -2.52
N ARG A 73 -0.46 -8.51 -1.77
CA ARG A 73 0.76 -7.73 -2.01
C ARG A 73 1.26 -7.88 -3.44
N ASP A 74 1.36 -9.10 -3.96
CA ASP A 74 1.86 -9.34 -5.31
C ASP A 74 0.94 -8.74 -6.37
N THR A 75 -0.38 -8.81 -6.13
CA THR A 75 -1.38 -8.15 -6.98
C THR A 75 -1.24 -6.63 -6.93
N PHE A 76 -1.07 -6.06 -5.74
CA PHE A 76 -0.80 -4.63 -5.56
C PHE A 76 0.44 -4.19 -6.34
N ILE A 77 1.56 -4.90 -6.22
CA ILE A 77 2.79 -4.59 -6.95
C ILE A 77 2.55 -4.61 -8.46
N ALA A 78 1.88 -5.65 -8.96
CA ALA A 78 1.59 -5.81 -10.38
C ALA A 78 0.67 -4.71 -10.95
N ILE A 79 -0.23 -4.17 -10.13
CA ILE A 79 -1.15 -3.10 -10.52
C ILE A 79 -0.50 -1.71 -10.32
N ALA A 80 0.09 -1.45 -9.17
CA ALA A 80 0.54 -0.12 -8.78
C ALA A 80 1.85 0.29 -9.46
N GLU A 81 2.83 -0.63 -9.64
CA GLU A 81 4.13 -0.26 -10.22
C GLU A 81 4.04 0.24 -11.67
N PRO A 82 3.26 -0.40 -12.58
CA PRO A 82 3.05 0.14 -13.91
C PRO A 82 2.27 1.46 -13.94
N ASN A 83 1.49 1.74 -12.89
CA ASN A 83 0.60 2.91 -12.77
C ASN A 83 1.11 3.94 -11.75
N SER A 84 2.43 4.00 -11.51
CA SER A 84 3.02 4.77 -10.41
C SER A 84 2.85 6.29 -10.50
N GLN A 85 2.34 6.80 -11.63
CA GLN A 85 2.03 8.23 -11.81
C GLN A 85 0.68 8.60 -11.18
N THR A 86 -0.24 7.65 -11.08
CA THR A 86 -1.61 7.88 -10.58
C THR A 86 -1.90 7.11 -9.30
N ILE A 87 -1.22 5.98 -9.07
CA ILE A 87 -1.43 5.09 -7.94
C ILE A 87 -0.25 5.15 -6.95
N HIS A 88 -0.56 5.25 -5.65
CA HIS A 88 0.44 5.12 -4.59
C HIS A 88 1.10 3.73 -4.64
N THR A 89 2.44 3.70 -4.69
CA THR A 89 3.24 2.45 -4.73
C THR A 89 3.84 2.05 -3.39
N GLN A 90 3.70 2.93 -2.38
CA GLN A 90 4.26 2.73 -1.05
C GLN A 90 3.27 2.11 -0.07
N PHE A 91 1.96 2.19 -0.32
CA PHE A 91 0.99 1.53 0.53
C PHE A 91 -0.29 1.20 -0.22
N PHE A 92 -1.07 0.31 0.37
CA PHE A 92 -2.46 0.06 -0.01
C PHE A 92 -3.27 -0.30 1.24
N LEU A 93 -4.59 -0.34 1.08
CA LEU A 93 -5.51 -0.63 2.16
C LEU A 93 -6.21 -1.97 1.93
N ILE A 94 -6.61 -2.63 3.02
CA ILE A 94 -7.46 -3.82 2.99
C ILE A 94 -8.67 -3.57 3.89
N VAL A 95 -9.85 -3.76 3.31
CA VAL A 95 -11.12 -3.84 4.01
C VAL A 95 -11.48 -5.32 4.13
N ASP A 96 -11.35 -5.86 5.35
CA ASP A 96 -11.69 -7.25 5.69
C ASP A 96 -13.03 -7.34 6.43
N GLU A 97 -13.53 -8.56 6.65
CA GLU A 97 -14.84 -8.72 7.29
C GLU A 97 -14.87 -8.05 8.67
N GLN A 98 -13.75 -8.13 9.41
CA GLN A 98 -13.61 -7.52 10.71
C GLN A 98 -13.66 -5.99 10.64
N SER A 99 -13.22 -5.37 9.53
CA SER A 99 -13.21 -3.91 9.33
C SER A 99 -14.59 -3.29 9.50
N THR A 100 -15.65 -4.02 9.12
CA THR A 100 -17.03 -3.55 9.29
C THR A 100 -17.50 -3.56 10.73
N LYS A 101 -16.92 -4.45 11.56
CA LYS A 101 -17.31 -4.66 12.95
C LYS A 101 -16.58 -3.71 13.87
N ASP A 102 -15.28 -3.51 13.64
CA ASP A 102 -14.43 -2.66 14.48
C ASP A 102 -14.19 -1.25 13.92
N ARG A 103 -14.70 -0.95 12.71
CA ARG A 103 -14.46 0.30 11.97
C ARG A 103 -12.97 0.58 11.77
N ARG A 104 -12.17 -0.45 11.50
CA ARG A 104 -10.73 -0.30 11.24
C ARG A 104 -10.34 -0.90 9.90
N VAL A 105 -9.53 -0.16 9.15
CA VAL A 105 -8.94 -0.61 7.90
C VAL A 105 -7.52 -1.11 8.16
N ILE A 106 -7.07 -2.08 7.38
CA ILE A 106 -5.67 -2.48 7.41
C ILE A 106 -4.92 -1.61 6.40
N ILE A 107 -3.89 -0.89 6.84
CA ILE A 107 -2.95 -0.21 5.96
C ILE A 107 -1.70 -1.05 5.86
N MET A 108 -1.28 -1.33 4.63
CA MET A 108 -0.12 -2.13 4.31
C MET A 108 0.94 -1.25 3.69
N HIS A 109 1.96 -0.94 4.48
CA HIS A 109 2.99 0.03 4.13
C HIS A 109 4.28 -0.67 3.72
N ARG A 110 4.72 -0.41 2.48
CA ARG A 110 5.99 -0.79 1.89
C ARG A 110 7.05 0.27 2.17
N SER A 111 7.94 -0.03 3.10
CA SER A 111 9.10 0.79 3.41
C SER A 111 10.40 0.13 2.94
N ARG A 112 11.50 0.88 2.97
CA ARG A 112 12.85 0.39 2.66
C ARG A 112 13.74 0.62 3.88
N LEU A 113 14.27 -0.46 4.45
CA LEU A 113 15.30 -0.37 5.47
C LEU A 113 16.68 -0.52 4.84
N ARG A 114 17.65 0.22 5.38
CA ARG A 114 19.06 -0.03 5.14
C ARG A 114 19.57 -0.93 6.26
N VAL A 115 20.24 -2.01 5.90
CA VAL A 115 20.84 -2.95 6.86
C VAL A 115 22.33 -3.09 6.60
N THR A 116 23.10 -3.27 7.68
CA THR A 116 24.52 -3.56 7.61
C THR A 116 24.77 -4.97 7.05
N PRO A 117 26.02 -5.34 6.68
CA PRO A 117 26.35 -6.71 6.29
C PRO A 117 26.01 -7.77 7.34
N LYS A 118 25.90 -7.38 8.62
CA LYS A 118 25.49 -8.25 9.73
C LYS A 118 23.97 -8.41 9.85
N GLY A 119 23.19 -7.64 9.09
CA GLY A 119 21.72 -7.66 9.12
C GLY A 119 21.10 -6.62 10.07
N ASP A 120 21.91 -5.86 10.80
CA ASP A 120 21.43 -4.82 11.71
C ASP A 120 20.87 -3.62 10.96
N GLU A 121 19.78 -3.04 11.44
CA GLU A 121 19.20 -1.82 10.88
C GLU A 121 20.15 -0.64 11.07
N TRP A 122 20.43 0.07 9.98
CA TRP A 122 21.24 1.28 10.01
C TRP A 122 20.33 2.52 10.08
N ARG A 123 20.49 3.32 11.15
CA ARG A 123 19.71 4.52 11.45
C ARG A 123 20.47 5.83 11.24
N GLY A 124 21.59 5.79 10.53
CA GLY A 124 22.38 6.99 10.29
C GLY A 124 21.65 7.99 9.37
N ILE A 125 22.05 9.26 9.47
CA ILE A 125 21.41 10.37 8.76
C ILE A 125 21.98 10.53 7.34
N PHE A 126 23.24 10.14 7.11
CA PHE A 126 23.96 10.36 5.85
C PHE A 126 24.17 9.05 5.07
N PRO A 127 23.36 8.77 4.04
CA PRO A 127 23.40 7.50 3.32
C PRO A 127 24.69 7.26 2.54
N ASN A 128 25.41 8.34 2.21
CA ASN A 128 26.51 8.34 1.26
C ASN A 128 27.85 7.95 1.91
N GLU A 129 27.87 7.68 3.21
CA GLU A 129 29.10 7.33 3.95
C GLU A 129 29.38 5.82 3.97
N ARG A 130 28.43 4.99 3.55
CA ARG A 130 28.51 3.52 3.69
C ARG A 130 27.96 2.78 2.47
N ASP A 131 28.86 2.41 1.55
CA ASP A 131 28.55 1.59 0.38
C ASP A 131 28.25 0.12 0.72
N ASP A 132 28.53 -0.31 1.95
CA ASP A 132 28.28 -1.69 2.43
C ASP A 132 26.83 -1.94 2.86
N LEU A 133 25.98 -0.92 2.87
CA LEU A 133 24.59 -1.04 3.29
C LEU A 133 23.72 -1.70 2.20
N ARG A 134 23.00 -2.74 2.60
CA ARG A 134 21.99 -3.39 1.75
C ARG A 134 20.63 -2.75 1.98
N LYS A 135 19.87 -2.52 0.90
CA LYS A 135 18.46 -2.12 1.00
C LYS A 135 17.59 -3.37 1.03
N ILE A 136 16.70 -3.47 2.02
CA ILE A 136 15.68 -4.51 2.10
C ILE A 136 14.29 -3.87 2.09
N THR A 137 13.33 -4.57 1.51
CA THR A 137 11.92 -4.16 1.55
C THR A 137 11.30 -4.67 2.84
N VAL A 138 10.51 -3.81 3.47
CA VAL A 138 9.77 -4.12 4.70
C VAL A 138 8.31 -3.78 4.49
N TRP A 139 7.45 -4.72 4.82
CA TRP A 139 6.01 -4.53 4.84
C TRP A 139 5.54 -4.41 6.28
N LYS A 140 4.86 -3.31 6.58
CA LYS A 140 4.27 -3.04 7.88
C LYS A 140 2.75 -3.12 7.76
N ARG A 141 2.13 -3.88 8.65
CA ARG A 141 0.68 -4.02 8.77
C ARG A 141 0.19 -3.14 9.89
N HIS A 142 -0.72 -2.22 9.58
CA HIS A 142 -1.33 -1.33 10.56
C HIS A 142 -2.84 -1.52 10.58
N ARG A 143 -3.47 -1.64 11.76
CA ARG A 143 -4.93 -1.70 11.92
C ARG A 143 -5.44 -0.36 12.43
N VAL A 144 -5.93 0.45 11.52
CA VAL A 144 -6.16 1.89 11.74
C VAL A 144 -7.66 2.19 11.75
N PRO A 145 -8.19 2.97 12.71
CA PRO A 145 -9.56 3.47 12.63
C PRO A 145 -9.85 4.17 11.30
N PHE A 146 -11.04 4.01 10.74
CA PHE A 146 -11.38 4.62 9.44
C PHE A 146 -11.13 6.13 9.44
N GLU A 147 -11.50 6.81 10.52
CA GLU A 147 -11.36 8.26 10.73
C GLU A 147 -9.89 8.71 10.78
N LYS A 148 -8.96 7.77 10.94
CA LYS A 148 -7.51 8.00 11.01
C LYS A 148 -6.76 7.47 9.80
N ALA A 149 -7.46 6.86 8.83
CA ALA A 149 -6.83 6.25 7.67
C ALA A 149 -6.07 7.28 6.83
N PHE A 150 -6.73 8.38 6.42
CA PHE A 150 -6.10 9.44 5.63
C PHE A 150 -4.89 10.08 6.34
N GLU A 151 -5.05 10.48 7.60
CA GLU A 151 -3.97 11.08 8.40
C GLU A 151 -2.77 10.13 8.48
N THR A 152 -3.03 8.84 8.71
CA THR A 152 -1.99 7.81 8.81
C THR A 152 -1.26 7.63 7.48
N THR A 153 -1.98 7.53 6.36
CA THR A 153 -1.36 7.38 5.04
C THR A 153 -0.60 8.63 4.61
N ALA A 154 -1.11 9.83 4.89
CA ALA A 154 -0.45 11.08 4.57
C ALA A 154 0.91 11.22 5.29
N LEU A 155 0.98 10.81 6.56
CA LEU A 155 2.23 10.82 7.31
C LEU A 155 3.25 9.77 6.81
N MET A 156 2.77 8.62 6.32
CA MET A 156 3.64 7.60 5.70
C MET A 156 4.34 8.14 4.45
N ASP A 157 3.63 8.90 3.62
CA ASP A 157 4.18 9.53 2.40
C ASP A 157 5.25 10.58 2.72
N VAL A 158 5.03 11.43 3.73
CA VAL A 158 5.91 12.57 4.01
C VAL A 158 7.19 12.16 4.75
N HIS A 159 7.09 11.23 5.70
CA HIS A 159 8.19 10.93 6.63
C HIS A 159 8.83 9.55 6.43
N GLY A 160 8.42 8.80 5.40
CA GLY A 160 8.87 7.41 5.21
C GLY A 160 8.38 6.46 6.32
N GLY A 161 7.33 6.88 7.05
CA GLY A 161 6.78 6.22 8.23
C GLY A 161 6.48 7.22 9.35
N LEU A 162 5.69 6.78 10.34
CA LEU A 162 5.41 7.59 11.53
C LEU A 162 6.57 7.53 12.53
N GLU A 163 6.86 8.62 13.25
CA GLU A 163 7.80 8.61 14.38
C GLU A 163 7.37 7.63 15.48
N THR A 164 6.06 7.54 15.71
CA THR A 164 5.42 6.53 16.54
C THR A 164 4.41 5.79 15.67
N GLU A 165 4.45 4.45 15.65
CA GLU A 165 3.53 3.63 14.84
C GLU A 165 2.46 2.98 15.73
N PRO A 166 1.50 3.74 16.31
CA PRO A 166 0.58 3.26 17.35
C PRO A 166 -0.37 2.16 16.87
N TYR A 167 -0.56 2.05 15.56
CA TYR A 167 -1.45 1.06 14.94
C TYR A 167 -0.70 -0.14 14.35
N LEU A 168 0.63 -0.23 14.53
CA LEU A 168 1.44 -1.31 13.98
C LEU A 168 1.09 -2.64 14.66
N GLU A 169 0.70 -3.64 13.87
CA GLU A 169 0.44 -5.00 14.33
C GLU A 169 1.58 -5.96 13.94
N GLU A 170 2.14 -5.81 12.74
CA GLU A 170 3.09 -6.77 12.19
C GLU A 170 4.14 -6.09 11.30
N VAL A 171 5.37 -6.60 11.32
CA VAL A 171 6.46 -6.21 10.43
C VAL A 171 7.03 -7.44 9.75
N LYS A 172 6.94 -7.49 8.42
CA LYS A 172 7.53 -8.55 7.58
C LYS A 172 8.69 -7.99 6.76
N LYS A 173 9.88 -8.56 6.94
CA LYS A 173 11.07 -8.21 6.15
C LYS A 173 11.18 -9.16 4.97
N GLU A 174 11.31 -8.62 3.77
CA GLU A 174 11.66 -9.42 2.59
C GLU A 174 13.19 -9.49 2.49
N PRO A 175 13.75 -10.69 2.27
CA PRO A 175 15.15 -10.78 1.86
C PRO A 175 15.29 -9.92 0.61
N GLY A 176 16.22 -8.95 0.63
CA GLY A 176 16.36 -7.98 -0.45
C GLY A 176 16.31 -8.68 -1.80
N TRP A 177 15.32 -8.31 -2.62
CA TRP A 177 15.16 -8.78 -3.99
C TRP A 177 16.53 -8.73 -4.66
N ARG A 178 17.13 -9.89 -4.93
CA ARG A 178 18.28 -9.94 -5.82
C ARG A 178 17.79 -9.27 -7.09
N ILE A 179 18.41 -8.16 -7.47
CA ILE A 179 18.33 -7.68 -8.84
C ILE A 179 18.79 -8.88 -9.66
N SER A 180 17.85 -9.64 -10.23
CA SER A 180 18.17 -10.68 -11.18
C SER A 180 18.94 -9.97 -12.28
N ASP A 181 20.18 -10.39 -12.50
CA ASP A 181 21.08 -9.92 -13.55
C ASP A 181 20.30 -9.73 -14.86
N ARG A 182 19.89 -8.48 -15.13
CA ARG A 182 19.43 -8.03 -16.43
C ARG A 182 20.49 -7.13 -17.03
N THR A 183 21.70 -7.66 -17.14
CA THR A 183 22.74 -7.14 -18.03
C THR A 183 23.72 -8.26 -18.31
N GLN A 184 23.58 -8.91 -19.47
CA GLN A 184 24.60 -8.98 -20.52
C GLN A 184 24.14 -9.93 -21.64
N GLY A 185 23.25 -9.43 -22.50
CA GLY A 185 23.18 -9.88 -23.89
C GLY A 185 24.00 -8.91 -24.73
N LYS A 186 25.33 -9.00 -24.64
CA LYS A 186 26.23 -8.47 -25.68
C LYS A 186 26.78 -9.68 -26.41
N ASP A 187 26.04 -10.16 -27.39
CA ASP A 187 26.63 -10.99 -28.43
C ASP A 187 27.40 -10.06 -29.37
N VAL A 188 28.72 -10.08 -29.18
CA VAL A 188 29.68 -9.67 -30.18
C VAL A 188 29.68 -10.76 -31.25
N ALA A 189 29.04 -10.51 -32.38
CA ALA A 189 29.27 -11.31 -33.58
C ALA A 189 30.40 -10.65 -34.37
N THR A 190 31.62 -11.16 -34.20
CA THR A 190 32.68 -11.08 -35.19
C THR A 190 32.40 -12.10 -36.28
N SER A 191 32.21 -11.64 -37.52
CA SER A 191 32.61 -12.30 -38.77
C SER A 191 32.50 -11.29 -39.91
#